data_AF-A0A7X1C6S2-F1
#
_entry.id   AF-A0A7X1C6S2-F1
#
_cell.length_a   1.000
_cell.length_b   1.000
_cell.length_c   1.000
_cell.angle_alpha   90.00
_cell.angle_beta   90.00
_cell.angle_gamma   90.00
#
_symmetry.space_group_name_H-M   'P 1'
#
loop_
_entity.id
_entity.type
_entity.pdbx_description
1 polymer ?
#
loop_
_entity_poly.entity_id
_entity_poly.type
_entity_poly.pdbx_seq_one_letter_code
_entity_poly.pdbx_strand_id
1 'polypeptide(L)'
;MKMTRTKRLWFILLILVMWALGLYFNSIDAEKKSSHKHDATKTVTKSQTTTTADNGTVTKQTITNDDTEEEEEIERSYYDTIEDAVKGSNFAIDEEEGVSYTNKKVIKEKVLFLESETDALLFFIGNFIEDKDYTDALVVYKFKVKKEGNQTKYSTPTNATQIAAESEKESYEYGGSKYEIQTSLNLNNAYQSFNLYPETTELQWGMSYDKNAPNLTINGEHPTKVIPIELDGDNCYFWYYEDLKYDSSKKVKISFKKTK
;
A
#
# COMPACT_ATOMS: atom_id res chain seq x y z
N MET A 1 -28.65 30.99 -31.18
CA MET A 1 -27.20 31.32 -31.18
C MET A 1 -26.41 30.06 -31.51
N LYS A 2 -25.69 29.98 -32.64
CA LYS A 2 -24.93 28.76 -33.02
C LYS A 2 -23.67 28.67 -32.15
N MET A 3 -23.63 27.65 -31.29
CA MET A 3 -22.51 27.39 -30.39
C MET A 3 -21.33 26.80 -31.18
N THR A 4 -20.14 27.36 -31.02
CA THR A 4 -18.93 26.91 -31.72
C THR A 4 -18.52 25.51 -31.25
N ARG A 5 -17.84 24.76 -32.13
CA ARG A 5 -17.49 23.34 -31.92
C ARG A 5 -16.67 23.11 -30.63
N THR A 6 -15.80 24.05 -30.28
CA THR A 6 -15.02 24.07 -29.03
C THR A 6 -15.88 24.30 -27.79
N LYS A 7 -16.89 25.18 -27.87
CA LYS A 7 -17.83 25.42 -26.77
C LYS A 7 -18.73 24.21 -26.51
N ARG A 8 -19.07 23.45 -27.56
CA ARG A 8 -19.81 22.18 -27.43
C ARG A 8 -18.96 21.10 -26.73
N LEU A 9 -17.68 21.01 -27.05
CA LEU A 9 -16.77 20.05 -26.41
C LEU A 9 -16.61 20.34 -24.91
N TRP A 10 -16.44 21.61 -24.56
CA TRP A 10 -16.35 22.06 -23.17
C TRP A 10 -17.63 21.80 -22.38
N PHE A 11 -18.79 21.98 -23.01
CA PHE A 11 -20.08 21.69 -22.38
C PHE A 11 -20.28 20.20 -22.11
N ILE A 12 -19.84 19.33 -23.03
CA ILE A 12 -19.91 17.87 -22.85
C ILE A 12 -18.97 17.44 -21.72
N LEU A 13 -17.75 17.99 -21.67
CA LEU A 13 -16.79 17.68 -20.61
C LEU A 13 -17.31 18.11 -19.24
N LEU A 14 -17.98 19.26 -19.15
CA LEU A 14 -18.58 19.76 -17.92
C LEU A 14 -19.75 18.88 -17.44
N ILE A 15 -20.56 18.36 -18.37
CA ILE A 15 -21.62 17.40 -18.04
C ILE A 15 -21.02 16.09 -17.51
N LEU A 16 -19.96 15.56 -18.12
CA LEU A 16 -19.30 14.33 -17.65
C LEU A 16 -18.68 14.50 -16.26
N VAL A 17 -18.05 15.65 -15.99
CA VAL A 17 -17.50 15.96 -14.65
C VAL A 17 -18.62 16.10 -13.60
N MET A 18 -19.75 16.74 -13.95
CA MET A 18 -20.90 16.82 -13.04
C MET A 18 -21.54 15.45 -12.78
N TRP A 19 -21.52 14.55 -13.76
CA TRP A 19 -22.02 13.19 -13.61
C TRP A 19 -21.13 12.35 -12.68
N ALA A 20 -19.80 12.45 -12.85
CA ALA A 20 -18.84 11.79 -11.97
C ALA A 20 -18.92 12.31 -10.52
N LEU A 21 -19.08 13.64 -10.35
CA LEU A 21 -19.29 14.23 -9.03
C LEU A 21 -20.62 13.80 -8.40
N GLY A 22 -21.68 13.67 -9.19
CA GLY A 22 -22.99 13.18 -8.72
C GLY A 22 -22.93 11.74 -8.20
N LEU A 23 -22.15 10.86 -8.84
CA LEU A 23 -21.91 9.50 -8.36
C LEU A 23 -21.09 9.51 -7.05
N TYR A 24 -20.06 10.35 -6.98
CA TYR A 24 -19.22 10.51 -5.79
C TYR A 24 -20.03 11.00 -4.57
N PHE A 25 -20.86 12.03 -4.70
CA PHE A 25 -21.66 12.53 -3.57
C PHE A 25 -22.79 11.58 -3.14
N ASN A 26 -23.38 10.81 -4.08
CA ASN A 26 -24.37 9.79 -3.71
C ASN A 26 -23.74 8.63 -2.92
N SER A 27 -22.48 8.28 -3.18
CA SER A 27 -21.77 7.25 -2.40
C SER A 27 -21.50 7.69 -0.95
N ILE A 28 -21.14 8.96 -0.74
CA ILE A 28 -20.87 9.52 0.59
C ILE A 28 -22.16 9.68 1.41
N ASP A 29 -23.29 10.06 0.78
CA ASP A 29 -24.56 10.24 1.50
C ASP A 29 -25.23 8.90 1.87
N ALA A 30 -24.92 7.83 1.12
CA ALA A 30 -25.30 6.46 1.46
C ALA A 30 -24.51 5.93 2.68
N GLU A 31 -23.20 6.22 2.76
CA GLU A 31 -22.38 5.88 3.92
C GLU A 31 -22.80 6.65 5.18
N LYS A 32 -23.13 7.94 5.05
CA LYS A 32 -23.45 8.79 6.20
C LYS A 32 -24.80 8.45 6.87
N LYS A 33 -25.80 8.00 6.09
CA LYS A 33 -27.12 7.61 6.63
C LYS A 33 -27.11 6.26 7.35
N SER A 34 -26.08 5.43 7.16
CA SER A 34 -25.90 4.17 7.91
C SER A 34 -25.43 4.39 9.35
N SER A 35 -24.76 5.50 9.67
CA SER A 35 -24.02 5.67 10.94
C SER A 35 -24.80 6.33 12.11
N HIS A 36 -26.08 6.67 11.94
CA HIS A 36 -26.83 7.40 12.98
C HIS A 36 -28.04 6.63 13.51
N LYS A 37 -27.79 5.51 14.19
CA LYS A 37 -28.62 5.04 15.30
C LYS A 37 -27.77 4.29 16.31
N HIS A 38 -27.25 4.98 17.33
CA HIS A 38 -26.85 4.31 18.56
C HIS A 38 -27.31 5.12 19.78
N ASP A 39 -28.18 4.47 20.55
CA ASP A 39 -28.64 4.89 21.87
C ASP A 39 -27.47 4.85 22.87
N ALA A 40 -27.42 5.86 23.72
CA ALA A 40 -26.38 6.07 24.72
C ALA A 40 -26.26 4.88 25.69
N THR A 41 -25.07 4.27 25.80
CA THR A 41 -24.81 3.25 26.83
C THR A 41 -23.50 3.50 27.58
N LYS A 42 -23.55 3.12 28.87
CA LYS A 42 -22.78 3.60 30.02
C LYS A 42 -21.33 3.11 30.07
N THR A 43 -20.43 4.02 30.42
CA THR A 43 -19.05 3.72 30.83
C THR A 43 -19.04 2.99 32.17
N VAL A 44 -18.39 1.81 32.25
CA VAL A 44 -18.09 1.13 33.51
C VAL A 44 -16.57 1.02 33.65
N THR A 45 -16.01 1.72 34.64
CA THR A 45 -14.59 1.66 34.98
C THR A 45 -14.33 0.50 35.94
N LYS A 46 -13.45 -0.44 35.57
CA LYS A 46 -12.82 -1.37 36.52
C LYS A 46 -11.31 -1.10 36.58
N SER A 47 -10.80 -0.94 37.80
CA SER A 47 -9.37 -0.78 38.07
C SER A 47 -8.81 -2.09 38.63
N GLN A 48 -7.64 -2.50 38.15
CA GLN A 48 -6.91 -3.63 38.71
C GLN A 48 -5.49 -3.18 39.05
N THR A 49 -5.06 -3.46 40.28
CA THR A 49 -3.72 -3.15 40.79
C THR A 49 -2.94 -4.44 40.93
N THR A 50 -1.73 -4.49 40.37
CA THR A 50 -0.78 -5.58 40.63
C THR A 50 0.52 -4.97 41.13
N THR A 51 1.08 -5.58 42.18
CA THR A 51 2.38 -5.22 42.77
C THR A 51 3.41 -6.24 42.32
N THR A 52 4.50 -5.77 41.72
CA THR A 52 5.69 -6.59 41.42
C THR A 52 6.80 -6.19 42.37
N ALA A 53 7.59 -7.17 42.81
CA ALA A 53 8.71 -7.00 43.74
C ALA A 53 9.93 -6.36 43.06
N ASP A 54 9.78 -5.11 42.64
CA ASP A 54 10.86 -4.13 42.56
C ASP A 54 10.19 -2.74 42.50
N ASN A 55 10.67 -1.77 43.29
CA ASN A 55 9.93 -0.58 43.68
C ASN A 55 9.53 0.35 42.51
N GLY A 56 8.40 0.07 41.86
CA GLY A 56 7.70 0.95 40.93
C GLY A 56 6.22 0.60 40.81
N THR A 57 5.34 1.48 41.32
CA THR A 57 3.89 1.35 41.12
C THR A 57 3.53 1.82 39.71
N VAL A 58 3.15 0.91 38.82
CA VAL A 58 2.65 1.24 37.48
C VAL A 58 1.13 1.11 37.48
N THR A 59 0.43 2.24 37.43
CA THR A 59 -1.01 2.28 37.20
C THR A 59 -1.27 2.16 35.71
N LYS A 60 -1.53 0.94 35.21
CA LYS A 60 -1.96 0.74 33.82
C LYS A 60 -3.46 1.02 33.73
N GLN A 61 -3.84 2.15 33.16
CA GLN A 61 -5.21 2.40 32.73
C GLN A 61 -5.40 1.75 31.37
N THR A 62 -6.07 0.60 31.33
CA THR A 62 -6.57 0.04 30.07
C THR A 62 -7.98 0.58 29.88
N ILE A 63 -8.16 1.46 28.90
CA ILE A 63 -9.48 1.79 28.37
C ILE A 63 -9.77 0.71 27.33
N THR A 64 -10.57 -0.29 27.69
CA THR A 64 -11.20 -1.15 26.70
C THR A 64 -12.48 -0.45 26.25
N ASN A 65 -12.46 0.10 25.04
CA ASN A 65 -13.71 0.28 24.30
C ASN A 65 -14.11 -1.13 23.87
N ASP A 66 -15.17 -1.64 24.48
CA ASP A 66 -15.82 -2.90 24.11
C ASP A 66 -16.66 -2.64 22.85
N ASP A 67 -15.97 -2.33 21.76
CA ASP A 67 -16.53 -2.32 20.41
C ASP A 67 -16.03 -3.60 19.72
N THR A 68 -16.39 -4.77 20.25
CA THR A 68 -16.39 -5.98 19.42
C THR A 68 -17.56 -5.89 18.45
N GLU A 69 -17.40 -5.10 17.40
CA GLU A 69 -17.91 -5.56 16.11
C GLU A 69 -17.07 -6.80 15.81
N GLU A 70 -17.69 -7.99 15.94
CA GLU A 70 -17.10 -9.20 15.36
C GLU A 70 -16.96 -8.92 13.87
N GLU A 71 -15.77 -8.51 13.42
CA GLU A 71 -15.41 -8.54 12.01
C GLU A 71 -15.70 -9.97 11.55
N GLU A 72 -16.71 -10.14 10.68
CA GLU A 72 -17.03 -11.45 10.11
C GLU A 72 -15.72 -12.07 9.62
N GLU A 73 -15.30 -13.17 10.24
CA GLU A 73 -14.03 -13.81 9.94
C GLU A 73 -14.15 -14.38 8.51
N ILE A 74 -13.76 -13.58 7.51
CA ILE A 74 -13.75 -14.01 6.11
C ILE A 74 -12.94 -15.31 6.07
N GLU A 75 -13.58 -16.42 5.66
CA GLU A 75 -12.94 -17.73 5.55
C GLU A 75 -11.80 -17.62 4.54
N ARG A 76 -10.57 -17.74 5.03
CA ARG A 76 -9.35 -17.58 4.24
C ARG A 76 -8.63 -18.91 4.12
N SER A 77 -8.19 -19.24 2.91
CA SER A 77 -7.26 -20.34 2.69
C SER A 77 -5.88 -19.97 3.20
N TYR A 78 -5.26 -20.86 3.98
CA TYR A 78 -3.90 -20.71 4.49
C TYR A 78 -2.95 -21.74 3.87
N TYR A 79 -1.73 -21.31 3.63
CA TYR A 79 -0.69 -22.07 2.96
C TYR A 79 0.58 -22.11 3.83
N ASP A 80 1.34 -23.19 3.69
CA ASP A 80 2.57 -23.42 4.46
C ASP A 80 3.73 -22.54 3.99
N THR A 81 3.65 -21.97 2.78
CA THR A 81 4.66 -21.09 2.20
C THR A 81 4.01 -19.84 1.60
N ILE A 82 4.77 -18.74 1.54
CA ILE A 82 4.29 -17.48 0.94
C ILE A 82 4.15 -17.62 -0.58
N GLU A 83 4.97 -18.45 -1.22
CA GLU A 83 4.89 -18.74 -2.65
C GLU A 83 3.59 -19.45 -3.02
N ASP A 84 3.16 -20.42 -2.21
CA ASP A 84 1.89 -21.11 -2.47
C ASP A 84 0.70 -20.21 -2.17
N ALA A 85 0.81 -19.32 -1.17
CA ALA A 85 -0.16 -18.25 -0.94
C ALA A 85 -0.30 -17.29 -2.14
N VAL A 86 0.82 -16.93 -2.80
CA VAL A 86 0.81 -16.13 -4.04
C VAL A 86 0.11 -16.87 -5.19
N LYS A 87 0.36 -18.18 -5.34
CA LYS A 87 -0.34 -19.02 -6.33
C LYS A 87 -1.83 -19.17 -6.04
N GLY A 88 -2.24 -19.05 -4.77
CA GLY A 88 -3.64 -19.01 -4.36
C GLY A 88 -4.32 -17.65 -4.57
N SER A 89 -3.59 -16.62 -5.03
CA SER A 89 -4.12 -15.25 -5.16
C SER A 89 -5.30 -15.18 -6.13
N ASN A 90 -6.33 -14.43 -5.73
CA ASN A 90 -7.46 -14.04 -6.57
C ASN A 90 -7.25 -12.68 -7.25
N PHE A 91 -6.15 -11.96 -6.95
CA PHE A 91 -5.80 -10.69 -7.60
C PHE A 91 -5.11 -10.87 -8.95
N ALA A 92 -4.64 -12.08 -9.23
CA ALA A 92 -3.90 -12.44 -10.42
C ALA A 92 -4.74 -13.35 -11.31
N ILE A 93 -4.70 -13.12 -12.62
CA ILE A 93 -5.46 -13.87 -13.62
C ILE A 93 -4.57 -14.96 -14.24
N ASP A 94 -5.16 -16.13 -14.49
CA ASP A 94 -4.49 -17.21 -15.22
C ASP A 94 -4.61 -16.97 -16.75
N GLU A 95 -3.58 -17.35 -17.51
CA GLU A 95 -3.25 -16.94 -18.90
C GLU A 95 -4.34 -17.03 -19.99
N GLU A 96 -5.55 -17.51 -19.70
CA GLU A 96 -6.55 -17.87 -20.71
C GLU A 96 -7.53 -16.75 -21.11
N GLU A 97 -7.60 -15.62 -20.41
CA GLU A 97 -8.56 -14.55 -20.72
C GLU A 97 -7.93 -13.17 -20.97
N GLY A 98 -7.61 -12.89 -22.24
CA GLY A 98 -7.50 -11.52 -22.77
C GLY A 98 -6.41 -10.62 -22.17
N VAL A 99 -6.52 -9.31 -22.45
CA VAL A 99 -5.65 -8.26 -21.90
C VAL A 99 -6.00 -8.10 -20.42
N SER A 100 -5.03 -8.32 -19.54
CA SER A 100 -5.21 -8.20 -18.10
C SER A 100 -4.17 -7.26 -17.50
N TYR A 101 -4.61 -6.15 -16.93
CA TYR A 101 -3.75 -5.23 -16.18
C TYR A 101 -3.40 -5.77 -14.79
N THR A 102 -3.09 -7.07 -14.67
CA THR A 102 -2.77 -7.73 -13.39
C THR A 102 -1.59 -8.68 -13.53
N ASN A 103 -0.84 -8.83 -12.45
CA ASN A 103 0.26 -9.77 -12.38
C ASN A 103 -0.20 -11.21 -12.67
N LYS A 104 0.61 -12.00 -13.40
CA LYS A 104 0.48 -13.46 -13.38
C LYS A 104 0.91 -13.98 -12.01
N LYS A 105 0.37 -15.10 -11.54
CA LYS A 105 0.71 -15.70 -10.22
C LYS A 105 2.16 -16.23 -10.12
N VAL A 106 3.14 -15.49 -10.63
CA VAL A 106 4.53 -15.82 -10.81
C VAL A 106 5.36 -14.81 -10.04
N ILE A 107 6.33 -15.33 -9.28
CA ILE A 107 7.36 -14.55 -8.59
C ILE A 107 8.64 -14.73 -9.39
N LYS A 108 9.04 -13.72 -10.16
CA LYS A 108 10.32 -13.73 -10.89
C LYS A 108 11.48 -13.57 -9.92
N GLU A 109 11.36 -12.61 -8.99
CA GLU A 109 12.34 -12.32 -7.96
C GLU A 109 11.67 -11.77 -6.71
N LYS A 110 12.07 -12.23 -5.51
CA LYS A 110 11.65 -11.60 -4.26
C LYS A 110 12.53 -10.40 -3.94
N VAL A 111 11.92 -9.24 -3.76
CA VAL A 111 12.63 -7.98 -3.48
C VAL A 111 12.72 -7.71 -1.98
N LEU A 112 11.59 -7.80 -1.27
CA LEU A 112 11.52 -7.58 0.17
C LEU A 112 10.41 -8.43 0.78
N PHE A 113 10.67 -8.99 1.96
CA PHE A 113 9.68 -9.66 2.79
C PHE A 113 9.71 -9.09 4.20
N LEU A 114 8.58 -8.59 4.67
CA LEU A 114 8.39 -8.09 6.04
C LEU A 114 7.28 -8.91 6.70
N GLU A 115 7.45 -9.27 7.97
CA GLU A 115 6.50 -10.10 8.71
C GLU A 115 6.27 -9.51 10.12
N SER A 116 5.02 -9.47 10.55
CA SER A 116 4.58 -9.27 11.94
C SER A 116 3.91 -10.53 12.48
N GLU A 117 3.40 -10.48 13.70
CA GLU A 117 2.66 -11.60 14.29
C GLU A 117 1.36 -11.93 13.54
N THR A 118 0.76 -10.94 12.88
CA THR A 118 -0.59 -11.03 12.28
C THR A 118 -0.61 -10.85 10.77
N ASP A 119 0.42 -10.22 10.19
CA ASP A 119 0.43 -9.83 8.80
C ASP A 119 1.83 -10.02 8.18
N ALA A 120 1.88 -10.17 6.86
CA ALA A 120 3.12 -10.18 6.10
C ALA A 120 2.97 -9.33 4.83
N LEU A 121 4.08 -8.75 4.38
CA LEU A 121 4.19 -8.02 3.11
C LEU A 121 5.25 -8.69 2.26
N LEU A 122 4.90 -8.98 1.00
CA LEU A 122 5.84 -9.45 0.00
C LEU A 122 5.90 -8.45 -1.15
N PHE A 123 7.09 -7.93 -1.40
CA PHE A 123 7.46 -7.15 -2.57
C PHE A 123 8.24 -8.07 -3.50
N PHE A 124 7.83 -8.15 -4.75
CA PHE A 124 8.47 -9.04 -5.71
C PHE A 124 8.32 -8.53 -7.14
N ILE A 125 9.22 -8.96 -8.02
CA ILE A 125 9.11 -8.70 -9.45
C ILE A 125 8.16 -9.75 -10.03
N GLY A 126 7.08 -9.27 -10.63
CA GLY A 126 6.09 -10.06 -11.35
C GLY A 126 6.07 -9.71 -12.84
N ASN A 127 5.09 -10.24 -13.57
CA ASN A 127 4.86 -9.92 -14.98
C ASN A 127 3.50 -9.25 -15.14
N PHE A 128 3.49 -8.02 -15.64
CA PHE A 128 2.29 -7.26 -15.99
C PHE A 128 2.02 -7.39 -17.50
N ILE A 129 0.74 -7.50 -17.88
CA ILE A 129 0.33 -7.60 -19.29
C ILE A 129 -0.30 -6.28 -19.70
N GLU A 130 0.35 -5.59 -20.64
CA GLU A 130 -0.27 -4.49 -21.38
C GLU A 130 -0.25 -4.87 -22.85
N ASP A 131 -1.41 -4.86 -23.50
CA ASP A 131 -1.56 -5.12 -24.95
C ASP A 131 -0.87 -6.39 -25.52
N LYS A 132 -0.71 -7.42 -24.69
CA LYS A 132 -0.10 -8.75 -24.98
C LYS A 132 1.43 -8.80 -24.93
N ASP A 133 2.10 -7.69 -24.64
CA ASP A 133 3.52 -7.68 -24.28
C ASP A 133 3.66 -7.75 -22.75
N TYR A 134 4.72 -8.42 -22.30
CA TYR A 134 5.04 -8.55 -20.88
C TYR A 134 6.03 -7.46 -20.51
N THR A 135 5.71 -6.69 -19.47
CA THR A 135 6.63 -5.80 -18.77
C THR A 135 6.78 -6.28 -17.33
N ASP A 136 7.99 -6.19 -16.80
CA ASP A 136 8.24 -6.40 -15.40
C ASP A 136 7.42 -5.39 -14.56
N ALA A 137 6.98 -5.83 -13.39
CA ALA A 137 6.33 -4.94 -12.43
C ALA A 137 6.79 -5.23 -11.01
N LEU A 138 6.91 -4.19 -10.19
CA LEU A 138 7.01 -4.38 -8.75
C LEU A 138 5.61 -4.66 -8.22
N VAL A 139 5.41 -5.87 -7.70
CA VAL A 139 4.13 -6.33 -7.13
C VAL A 139 4.25 -6.39 -5.62
N VAL A 140 3.22 -5.92 -4.93
CA VAL A 140 3.16 -5.89 -3.46
C VAL A 140 1.89 -6.55 -2.99
N TYR A 141 2.03 -7.64 -2.24
CA TYR A 141 0.92 -8.35 -1.62
C TYR A 141 1.01 -8.26 -0.09
N LYS A 142 -0.15 -8.04 0.55
CA LYS A 142 -0.33 -8.19 2.00
C LYS A 142 -1.07 -9.47 2.31
N PHE A 143 -0.67 -10.16 3.37
CA PHE A 143 -1.22 -11.44 3.80
C PHE A 143 -1.54 -11.41 5.28
N LYS A 144 -2.46 -12.27 5.73
CA LYS A 144 -2.60 -12.63 7.14
C LYS A 144 -1.64 -13.76 7.50
N VAL A 145 -1.05 -13.64 8.68
CA VAL A 145 -0.15 -14.63 9.27
C VAL A 145 -0.89 -15.37 10.38
N LYS A 146 -0.75 -16.69 10.39
CA LYS A 146 -1.28 -17.56 11.45
C LYS A 146 -0.19 -18.53 11.90
N LYS A 147 -0.14 -18.81 13.20
CA LYS A 147 0.70 -19.89 13.74
C LYS A 147 -0.16 -21.12 13.99
N GLU A 148 0.25 -22.27 13.45
CA GLU A 148 -0.35 -23.58 13.72
C GLU A 148 0.73 -24.50 14.28
N GLY A 149 0.75 -24.63 15.62
CA GLY A 149 1.86 -25.26 16.33
C GLY A 149 3.16 -24.48 16.12
N ASN A 150 4.19 -25.14 15.58
CA ASN A 150 5.48 -24.51 15.27
C ASN A 150 5.57 -24.01 13.82
N GLN A 151 4.50 -24.14 13.03
CA GLN A 151 4.48 -23.73 11.63
C GLN A 151 3.81 -22.37 11.47
N THR A 152 4.44 -21.50 10.68
CA THR A 152 3.84 -20.25 10.21
C THR A 152 3.10 -20.53 8.92
N LYS A 153 1.88 -20.01 8.81
CA LYS A 153 1.06 -20.09 7.60
C LYS A 153 0.64 -18.71 7.14
N TYR A 154 0.43 -18.60 5.83
CA TYR A 154 0.07 -17.36 5.15
C TYR A 154 -1.26 -17.52 4.44
N SER A 155 -2.17 -16.54 4.58
CA SER A 155 -3.43 -16.56 3.85
C SER A 155 -3.21 -16.37 2.35
N THR A 156 -4.26 -16.43 1.52
CA THR A 156 -4.25 -15.68 0.24
C THR A 156 -4.05 -14.18 0.51
N PRO A 157 -3.54 -13.38 -0.44
CA PRO A 157 -3.38 -11.94 -0.22
C PRO A 157 -4.71 -11.28 0.18
N THR A 158 -4.66 -10.32 1.10
CA THR A 158 -5.80 -9.45 1.47
C THR A 158 -5.80 -8.16 0.66
N ASN A 159 -4.62 -7.72 0.24
CA ASN A 159 -4.43 -6.52 -0.58
C ASN A 159 -3.34 -6.79 -1.61
N ALA A 160 -3.49 -6.16 -2.76
CA ALA A 160 -2.54 -6.21 -3.85
C ALA A 160 -2.40 -4.85 -4.51
N THR A 161 -1.16 -4.47 -4.83
CA THR A 161 -0.86 -3.35 -5.72
C THR A 161 0.34 -3.73 -6.58
N GLN A 162 0.54 -3.01 -7.68
CA GLN A 162 1.67 -3.21 -8.57
C GLN A 162 2.04 -1.90 -9.27
N ILE A 163 3.31 -1.78 -9.64
CA ILE A 163 3.84 -0.66 -10.41
C ILE A 163 4.54 -1.24 -11.64
N ALA A 164 3.98 -0.98 -12.82
CA ALA A 164 4.58 -1.40 -14.09
C ALA A 164 5.90 -0.63 -14.31
N ALA A 165 6.92 -1.35 -14.77
CA ALA A 165 8.25 -0.77 -14.99
C ALA A 165 8.20 0.39 -15.98
N GLU A 166 7.44 0.25 -17.07
CA GLU A 166 7.25 1.27 -18.10
C GLU A 166 6.66 2.56 -17.50
N SER A 167 5.54 2.47 -16.75
CA SER A 167 4.88 3.66 -16.17
C SER A 167 5.79 4.43 -15.19
N GLU A 168 6.57 3.71 -14.38
CA GLU A 168 7.52 4.36 -13.47
C GLU A 168 8.67 5.00 -14.25
N LYS A 169 9.18 4.31 -15.28
CA LYS A 169 10.25 4.82 -16.13
C LYS A 169 9.83 6.08 -16.88
N GLU A 170 8.63 6.10 -17.43
CA GLU A 170 8.06 7.31 -18.05
C GLU A 170 7.96 8.47 -17.06
N SER A 171 7.54 8.20 -15.82
CA SER A 171 7.49 9.20 -14.76
C SER A 171 8.88 9.80 -14.47
N TYR A 172 9.91 8.96 -14.44
CA TYR A 172 11.31 9.38 -14.34
C TYR A 172 11.78 10.17 -15.56
N GLU A 173 11.50 9.71 -16.78
CA GLU A 173 11.94 10.37 -18.01
C GLU A 173 11.28 11.75 -18.19
N TYR A 174 10.01 11.88 -17.82
CA TYR A 174 9.26 13.13 -17.93
C TYR A 174 9.60 14.13 -16.82
N GLY A 175 9.63 13.68 -15.57
CA GLY A 175 9.72 14.55 -14.39
C GLY A 175 11.07 14.53 -13.66
N GLY A 176 11.94 13.58 -14.00
CA GLY A 176 13.18 13.30 -13.28
C GLY A 176 12.95 12.61 -11.93
N SER A 177 14.04 12.21 -11.30
CA SER A 177 14.03 11.42 -10.05
C SER A 177 13.25 12.06 -8.90
N LYS A 178 13.26 13.40 -8.79
CA LYS A 178 12.49 14.06 -7.71
C LYS A 178 10.99 13.96 -7.90
N TYR A 179 10.53 13.99 -9.15
CA TYR A 179 9.12 13.85 -9.48
C TYR A 179 8.66 12.41 -9.23
N GLU A 180 9.44 11.44 -9.70
CA GLU A 180 9.24 10.00 -9.44
C GLU A 180 9.10 9.70 -7.93
N ILE A 181 10.07 10.11 -7.10
CA ILE A 181 10.01 9.92 -5.65
C ILE A 181 8.80 10.61 -5.03
N GLN A 182 8.48 11.83 -5.48
CA GLN A 182 7.33 12.58 -4.97
C GLN A 182 5.99 11.88 -5.31
N THR A 183 5.89 11.30 -6.50
CA THR A 183 4.72 10.53 -6.94
C THR A 183 4.57 9.27 -6.10
N SER A 184 5.66 8.52 -5.91
CA SER A 184 5.69 7.34 -5.05
C SER A 184 5.18 7.64 -3.62
N LEU A 185 5.68 8.71 -2.98
CA LEU A 185 5.23 9.14 -1.64
C LEU A 185 3.73 9.46 -1.56
N ASN A 186 3.15 9.97 -2.66
CA ASN A 186 1.76 10.38 -2.69
C ASN A 186 0.79 9.23 -2.97
N LEU A 187 1.23 8.17 -3.65
CA LEU A 187 0.33 7.19 -4.24
C LEU A 187 0.52 5.77 -3.70
N ASN A 188 1.75 5.28 -3.59
CA ASN A 188 2.02 3.84 -3.46
C ASN A 188 1.44 3.22 -2.18
N ASN A 189 1.35 3.99 -1.09
CA ASN A 189 0.79 3.53 0.17
C ASN A 189 0.06 4.64 0.95
N ALA A 190 -0.67 5.52 0.25
CA ALA A 190 -1.31 6.69 0.87
C ALA A 190 -2.26 6.33 2.03
N TYR A 191 -2.96 5.19 1.92
CA TYR A 191 -3.87 4.69 2.94
C TYR A 191 -3.23 3.72 3.93
N GLN A 192 -1.92 3.52 3.86
CA GLN A 192 -1.16 2.58 4.70
C GLN A 192 -1.68 1.13 4.66
N SER A 193 -2.39 0.76 3.58
CA SER A 193 -2.94 -0.59 3.38
C SER A 193 -1.83 -1.65 3.30
N PHE A 194 -0.64 -1.26 2.84
CA PHE A 194 0.56 -2.09 2.81
C PHE A 194 1.52 -1.73 3.95
N ASN A 195 1.00 -1.56 5.17
CA ASN A 195 1.79 -1.41 6.38
C ASN A 195 1.48 -2.55 7.37
N LEU A 196 2.50 -3.04 8.08
CA LEU A 196 2.36 -4.02 9.16
C LEU A 196 1.82 -3.39 10.46
N TYR A 197 2.10 -2.11 10.70
CA TYR A 197 1.74 -1.40 11.93
C TYR A 197 1.20 0.00 11.65
N PRO A 198 0.10 0.14 10.88
CA PRO A 198 -0.43 1.44 10.43
C PRO A 198 -0.77 2.43 11.56
N GLU A 199 -1.00 1.93 12.77
CA GLU A 199 -1.27 2.75 13.96
C GLU A 199 -0.03 3.45 14.55
N THR A 200 1.17 2.98 14.19
CA THR A 200 2.42 3.44 14.84
C THR A 200 3.51 3.85 13.84
N THR A 201 3.53 3.23 12.66
CA THR A 201 4.52 3.50 11.64
C THR A 201 3.86 4.02 10.36
N GLU A 202 4.62 4.71 9.53
CA GLU A 202 4.23 5.08 8.17
C GLU A 202 5.21 4.45 7.18
N LEU A 203 4.86 3.27 6.66
CA LEU A 203 5.64 2.60 5.62
C LEU A 203 5.53 3.42 4.33
N GLN A 204 6.68 3.85 3.83
CA GLN A 204 6.82 4.54 2.54
C GLN A 204 7.79 3.79 1.65
N TRP A 205 7.46 3.67 0.37
CA TRP A 205 8.26 2.92 -0.58
C TRP A 205 8.02 3.38 -2.01
N GLY A 206 8.96 3.05 -2.88
CA GLY A 206 8.87 3.33 -4.29
C GLY A 206 10.07 2.79 -5.04
N MET A 207 10.14 3.16 -6.32
CA MET A 207 11.24 2.82 -7.20
C MET A 207 12.01 4.07 -7.57
N SER A 208 13.21 3.88 -8.09
CA SER A 208 13.94 4.96 -8.75
C SER A 208 14.87 4.45 -9.83
N TYR A 209 14.83 5.08 -11.00
CA TYR A 209 15.81 4.86 -12.07
C TYR A 209 17.06 5.75 -11.96
N ASP A 210 17.16 6.59 -10.93
CA ASP A 210 18.38 7.37 -10.69
C ASP A 210 19.49 6.50 -10.11
N LYS A 211 20.61 6.38 -10.81
CA LYS A 211 21.81 5.68 -10.32
C LYS A 211 22.36 6.18 -8.98
N ASN A 212 21.96 7.38 -8.54
CA ASN A 212 22.33 7.95 -7.25
C ASN A 212 21.31 7.66 -6.14
N ALA A 213 20.24 6.89 -6.41
CA ALA A 213 19.26 6.42 -5.42
C ALA A 213 19.88 5.79 -4.16
N PRO A 214 21.05 5.11 -4.20
CA PRO A 214 21.73 4.69 -2.97
C PRO A 214 22.11 5.82 -2.00
N ASN A 215 22.10 7.08 -2.43
CA ASN A 215 22.30 8.27 -1.59
C ASN A 215 21.00 9.07 -1.38
N LEU A 216 19.83 8.46 -1.65
CA LEU A 216 18.54 9.09 -1.46
C LEU A 216 18.38 9.51 -0.01
N THR A 217 17.93 10.74 0.20
CA THR A 217 17.39 11.18 1.48
C THR A 217 16.08 11.91 1.25
N ILE A 218 15.11 11.66 2.11
CA ILE A 218 13.83 12.38 2.15
C ILE A 218 13.77 13.10 3.48
N ASN A 219 13.61 14.43 3.43
CA ASN A 219 13.68 15.31 4.61
C ASN A 219 14.98 15.19 5.43
N GLY A 220 16.04 14.68 4.82
CA GLY A 220 17.35 14.48 5.46
C GLY A 220 17.53 13.10 6.08
N GLU A 221 16.51 12.25 6.04
CA GLU A 221 16.55 10.87 6.50
C GLU A 221 16.86 9.93 5.34
N HIS A 222 17.67 8.90 5.58
CA HIS A 222 17.96 7.85 4.60
C HIS A 222 16.87 6.78 4.65
N PRO A 223 16.54 6.12 3.52
CA PRO A 223 15.68 4.95 3.52
C PRO A 223 16.22 3.89 4.48
N THR A 224 15.33 3.09 5.07
CA THR A 224 15.73 1.87 5.80
C THR A 224 16.64 1.01 4.94
N LYS A 225 16.30 0.89 3.64
CA LYS A 225 17.19 0.28 2.65
C LYS A 225 16.88 0.80 1.25
N VAL A 226 17.92 0.74 0.41
CA VAL A 226 17.83 0.84 -1.04
C VAL A 226 18.35 -0.47 -1.64
N ILE A 227 17.54 -1.15 -2.43
CA ILE A 227 17.79 -2.46 -3.01
C ILE A 227 17.89 -2.29 -4.52
N PRO A 228 19.06 -2.52 -5.13
CA PRO A 228 19.18 -2.58 -6.59
C PRO A 228 18.34 -3.73 -7.14
N ILE A 229 17.57 -3.46 -8.19
CA ILE A 229 16.73 -4.43 -8.91
C ILE A 229 16.89 -4.20 -10.42
N GLU A 230 16.45 -5.16 -11.23
CA GLU A 230 16.40 -5.04 -12.68
C GLU A 230 14.96 -5.19 -13.16
N LEU A 231 14.49 -4.24 -13.97
CA LEU A 231 13.15 -4.25 -14.56
C LEU A 231 13.28 -4.04 -16.06
N ASP A 232 12.79 -4.98 -16.87
CA ASP A 232 12.89 -4.97 -18.33
C ASP A 232 14.33 -4.77 -18.86
N GLY A 233 15.32 -5.24 -18.09
CA GLY A 233 16.75 -5.11 -18.40
C GLY A 233 17.37 -3.77 -17.99
N ASP A 234 16.60 -2.85 -17.42
CA ASP A 234 17.11 -1.59 -16.90
C ASP A 234 17.43 -1.67 -15.41
N ASN A 235 18.53 -1.02 -15.01
CA ASN A 235 18.88 -0.89 -13.60
C ASN A 235 17.90 0.06 -12.90
N CYS A 236 17.28 -0.42 -11.84
CA CYS A 236 16.36 0.33 -11.00
C CYS A 236 16.70 0.10 -9.51
N TYR A 237 16.14 0.91 -8.63
CA TYR A 237 16.37 0.84 -7.19
C TYR A 237 15.04 0.88 -6.45
N PHE A 238 14.69 -0.20 -5.76
CA PHE A 238 13.61 -0.19 -4.79
C PHE A 238 14.09 0.43 -3.49
N TRP A 239 13.37 1.41 -2.96
CA TRP A 239 13.66 2.04 -1.68
C TRP A 239 12.45 1.94 -0.76
N TYR A 240 12.70 1.81 0.54
CA TYR A 240 11.64 1.87 1.54
C TYR A 240 12.12 2.45 2.87
N TYR A 241 11.18 3.03 3.60
CA TYR A 241 11.29 3.47 4.98
C TYR A 241 10.26 2.71 5.79
N GLU A 242 10.69 2.06 6.88
CA GLU A 242 9.78 1.40 7.83
C GLU A 242 8.89 2.41 8.57
N ASP A 243 9.40 3.62 8.80
CA ASP A 243 8.65 4.71 9.39
C ASP A 243 9.16 6.06 8.87
N LEU A 244 8.55 6.58 7.81
CA LEU A 244 8.80 7.94 7.32
C LEU A 244 7.54 8.77 7.48
N LYS A 245 7.57 9.70 8.44
CA LYS A 245 6.47 10.64 8.66
C LYS A 245 6.36 11.59 7.47
N TYR A 246 5.38 11.32 6.61
CA TYR A 246 5.21 12.03 5.34
C TYR A 246 3.91 12.84 5.36
N ASP A 247 4.05 14.15 5.19
CA ASP A 247 2.93 15.07 5.07
C ASP A 247 2.89 15.65 3.66
N SER A 248 1.91 15.18 2.86
CA SER A 248 1.74 15.58 1.47
C SER A 248 1.39 17.05 1.28
N SER A 249 0.96 17.75 2.35
CA SER A 249 0.72 19.20 2.32
C SER A 249 2.00 20.02 2.47
N LYS A 250 3.09 19.39 2.95
CA LYS A 250 4.37 20.06 3.18
C LYS A 250 5.32 19.84 2.01
N LYS A 251 6.18 20.83 1.79
CA LYS A 251 7.26 20.70 0.80
C LYS A 251 8.30 19.68 1.27
N VAL A 252 8.35 18.55 0.58
CA VAL A 252 9.36 17.51 0.82
C VAL A 252 10.76 17.96 0.34
N LYS A 253 11.81 17.55 1.05
CA LYS A 253 13.20 17.75 0.63
C LYS A 253 13.80 16.43 0.14
N ILE A 254 13.80 16.22 -1.17
CA ILE A 254 14.43 15.06 -1.81
C ILE A 254 15.86 15.42 -2.26
N SER A 255 16.84 14.60 -1.90
CA SER A 255 18.24 14.74 -2.26
C SER A 255 18.87 13.39 -2.59
N PHE A 256 19.79 13.38 -3.55
CA PHE A 256 20.60 12.22 -3.97
C PHE A 256 22.10 12.48 -3.78
N LYS A 257 22.44 13.51 -2.99
CA LYS A 257 23.84 13.89 -2.74
C LYS A 257 24.45 12.92 -1.75
N LYS A 258 25.64 12.42 -2.07
CA LYS A 258 26.48 11.69 -1.13
C LYS A 258 26.69 12.54 0.12
N THR A 259 26.24 12.05 1.27
CA THR A 259 26.50 12.68 2.56
C THR A 259 28.00 12.57 2.83
N LYS A 260 28.66 13.69 3.14
CA LYS A 260 30.10 13.72 3.46
C LYS A 260 30.34 13.30 4.91
#